data_AF-A0AAV4GDF7-F1
#
_entry.id   AF-A0AAV4GDF7-F1
#
_cell.length_a   1.000
_cell.length_b   1.000
_cell.length_c   1.000
_cell.angle_alpha   90.00
_cell.angle_beta   90.00
_cell.angle_gamma   90.00
#
_symmetry.space_group_name_H-M   'P 1'
#
loop_
_entity.id
_entity.type
_entity.pdbx_description
1 polymer ?
#
loop_
_entity_poly.entity_id
_entity_poly.type
_entity_poly.pdbx_seq_one_letter_code
_entity_poly.pdbx_strand_id
1 'polypeptide(L)'
;MYAKYLLFPSVEVQEMITSSEKLHNLHERFLKLMKNRSIPCLSFGENIKTPIGLHLPDIWMVPPESSNPGIGPFVCLPVNHINTCKPCDEDDCIYQRSRQFLRDIIRAIKK
;
A
#
# COMPACT_ATOMS: atom_id res chain seq x y z
N MET A 1 20.39 -22.98 -2.14
CA MET A 1 18.98 -23.41 -1.98
C MET A 1 17.97 -22.38 -2.47
N TYR A 2 18.19 -21.06 -2.29
CA TYR A 2 17.23 -20.01 -2.73
C TYR A 2 17.36 -19.51 -4.17
N ALA A 3 18.50 -19.75 -4.85
CA ALA A 3 18.74 -19.27 -6.23
C ALA A 3 17.72 -19.80 -7.26
N LYS A 4 17.12 -20.96 -7.01
CA LYS A 4 16.07 -21.53 -7.88
C LYS A 4 14.85 -20.60 -7.98
N TYR A 5 14.48 -19.92 -6.89
CA TYR A 5 13.30 -19.04 -6.88
C TYR A 5 13.56 -17.69 -7.56
N LEU A 6 14.82 -17.28 -7.69
CA LEU A 6 15.22 -16.15 -8.52
C LEU A 6 15.10 -16.47 -10.02
N LEU A 7 15.47 -17.69 -10.41
CA LEU A 7 15.42 -18.12 -11.83
C LEU A 7 14.04 -18.61 -12.26
N PHE A 8 13.30 -19.21 -11.34
CA PHE A 8 11.98 -19.80 -11.56
C PHE A 8 11.03 -19.28 -10.47
N PRO A 9 10.56 -18.03 -10.60
CA PRO A 9 9.59 -17.47 -9.68
C PRO A 9 8.33 -18.35 -9.65
N SER A 10 7.68 -18.43 -8.49
CA SER A 10 6.43 -19.16 -8.37
C SER A 10 5.34 -18.50 -9.23
N VAL A 11 4.25 -19.24 -9.49
CA VAL A 11 3.11 -18.70 -10.26
C VAL A 11 2.59 -17.42 -9.61
N GLU A 12 2.52 -17.36 -8.28
CA GLU A 12 2.05 -16.20 -7.54
C GLU A 12 2.93 -14.96 -7.80
N VAL A 13 4.25 -15.14 -7.86
CA VAL A 13 5.18 -14.04 -8.18
C VAL A 13 5.04 -13.63 -9.65
N GLN A 14 4.83 -14.58 -10.55
CA GLN A 14 4.61 -14.30 -11.98
C GLN A 14 3.27 -13.60 -12.23
N GLU A 15 2.24 -13.85 -11.42
CA GLU A 15 0.96 -13.15 -11.52
C GLU A 15 1.05 -11.69 -11.05
N MET A 16 2.07 -11.35 -10.25
CA MET A 16 2.34 -10.00 -9.71
C MET A 16 3.25 -9.12 -10.60
N ILE A 17 3.41 -9.48 -11.87
CA ILE A 17 4.23 -8.67 -12.79
C ILE A 17 3.61 -7.30 -13.08
N THR A 18 4.47 -6.32 -13.25
CA THR A 18 4.07 -5.00 -13.75
C THR A 18 3.40 -5.14 -15.12
N SER A 19 2.37 -4.33 -15.38
CA SER A 19 1.59 -4.34 -16.62
C SER A 19 0.78 -5.62 -16.89
N SER A 20 0.54 -6.44 -15.85
CA SER A 20 -0.41 -7.56 -15.94
C SER A 20 -1.84 -7.06 -16.24
N GLU A 21 -2.39 -7.47 -17.39
CA GLU A 21 -3.76 -7.12 -17.78
C GLU A 21 -4.79 -7.62 -16.76
N LYS A 22 -4.57 -8.81 -16.18
CA LYS A 22 -5.43 -9.39 -15.14
C LYS A 22 -5.47 -8.49 -13.89
N LEU A 23 -4.31 -8.00 -13.45
CA LEU A 23 -4.24 -7.10 -12.28
C LEU A 23 -4.82 -5.72 -12.59
N HIS A 24 -4.59 -5.18 -13.79
CA HIS A 24 -5.19 -3.93 -14.21
C HIS A 24 -6.72 -4.02 -14.22
N ASN A 25 -7.28 -5.06 -14.83
CA ASN A 25 -8.72 -5.32 -14.83
C ASN A 25 -9.28 -5.51 -13.41
N LEU A 26 -8.52 -6.14 -12.51
CA LEU A 26 -8.90 -6.27 -11.10
C LEU A 26 -8.93 -4.90 -10.40
N HIS A 27 -7.93 -4.06 -10.63
CA HIS A 27 -7.86 -2.71 -10.08
C HIS A 27 -9.01 -1.83 -10.56
N GLU A 28 -9.33 -1.86 -11.86
CA GLU A 28 -10.47 -1.13 -12.43
C GLU A 28 -11.81 -1.56 -11.81
N ARG A 29 -11.98 -2.87 -11.55
CA ARG A 29 -13.17 -3.39 -10.85
C ARG A 29 -13.22 -2.91 -9.40
N PHE A 30 -12.07 -2.86 -8.71
CA PHE A 30 -11.96 -2.29 -7.38
C PHE A 30 -12.37 -0.82 -7.39
N LEU A 31 -11.81 0.02 -8.27
CA LEU A 31 -12.16 1.44 -8.37
C LEU A 31 -13.65 1.67 -8.62
N LYS A 32 -14.25 0.88 -9.53
CA LYS A 32 -15.70 0.93 -9.80
C LYS A 32 -16.52 0.59 -8.56
N LEU A 33 -16.15 -0.45 -7.81
CA LEU A 33 -16.84 -0.83 -6.58
C LEU A 33 -16.80 0.30 -5.55
N MET A 34 -15.61 0.84 -5.31
CA MET A 34 -15.37 1.91 -4.33
C MET A 34 -16.19 3.16 -4.67
N LYS A 35 -16.20 3.57 -5.94
CA LYS A 35 -17.00 4.70 -6.42
C LYS A 35 -18.51 4.44 -6.31
N ASN A 36 -18.99 3.29 -6.79
CA ASN A 36 -20.42 2.96 -6.82
C ASN A 36 -21.02 2.82 -5.42
N ARG A 37 -20.22 2.39 -4.45
CA ARG A 37 -20.63 2.19 -3.06
C ARG A 37 -20.24 3.35 -2.15
N SER A 38 -19.57 4.38 -2.69
CA SER A 38 -19.02 5.50 -1.92
C SER A 38 -18.21 5.05 -0.70
N ILE A 39 -17.40 4.00 -0.87
CA ILE A 39 -16.60 3.46 0.24
C ILE A 39 -15.43 4.43 0.47
N PRO A 40 -15.29 5.00 1.68
CA PRO A 40 -14.17 5.89 2.00
C PRO A 40 -12.88 5.08 2.05
N CYS A 41 -11.80 5.66 1.52
CA CYS A 41 -10.46 5.08 1.52
C CYS A 41 -9.45 6.07 2.06
N LEU A 42 -8.47 5.57 2.82
CA LEU A 42 -7.26 6.27 3.22
C LEU A 42 -6.09 5.31 2.97
N SER A 43 -5.02 5.80 2.36
CA SER A 43 -3.86 4.98 1.99
C SER A 43 -2.56 5.66 2.34
N PHE A 44 -1.54 4.84 2.64
CA PHE A 44 -0.21 5.27 3.02
C PHE A 44 0.81 4.55 2.14
N GLY A 45 1.84 5.27 1.69
CA GLY A 45 2.94 4.71 0.92
C GLY A 45 4.30 5.04 1.54
N GLU A 46 5.28 4.18 1.28
CA GLU A 46 6.68 4.42 1.65
C GLU A 46 7.33 5.45 0.73
N ASN A 47 8.32 6.18 1.27
CA ASN A 47 9.20 7.06 0.48
C ASN A 47 10.68 6.79 0.76
N ILE A 48 10.99 5.73 1.51
CA ILE A 48 12.36 5.29 1.77
C ILE A 48 12.46 3.81 1.40
N LYS A 49 13.54 3.44 0.72
CA LYS A 49 13.83 2.04 0.42
C LYS A 49 14.03 1.22 1.69
N THR A 50 13.66 -0.04 1.64
CA THR A 50 13.75 -0.98 2.76
C THR A 50 15.09 -1.71 2.74
N PRO A 51 15.86 -1.69 3.85
CA PRO A 51 17.02 -2.54 4.01
C PRO A 51 16.61 -4.00 4.14
N ILE A 52 17.17 -4.87 3.29
CA ILE A 52 16.79 -6.30 3.20
C ILE A 52 17.88 -7.27 3.67
N GLY A 53 19.05 -6.75 4.03
CA GLY A 53 20.15 -7.57 4.53
C GLY A 53 21.49 -6.84 4.45
N LEU A 54 22.48 -7.39 5.14
CA LEU A 54 23.84 -6.87 5.12
C LEU A 54 24.43 -7.01 3.70
N HIS A 55 25.04 -5.96 3.18
CA HIS A 55 25.65 -5.90 1.84
C HIS A 55 24.69 -6.04 0.64
N LEU A 56 23.37 -6.01 0.86
CA LEU A 56 22.39 -5.94 -0.24
C LEU A 56 21.95 -4.49 -0.46
N PRO A 57 21.64 -4.09 -1.71
CA PRO A 57 21.07 -2.78 -1.95
C PRO A 57 19.69 -2.68 -1.31
N ASP A 58 19.38 -1.52 -0.73
CA ASP A 58 18.02 -1.22 -0.28
C ASP A 58 17.07 -1.24 -1.48
N ILE A 59 15.87 -1.78 -1.28
CA ILE A 59 14.87 -1.94 -2.34
C ILE A 59 13.57 -1.22 -2.01
N TRP A 60 12.85 -0.79 -3.04
CA TRP A 60 11.44 -0.47 -2.88
C TRP A 60 10.67 -1.77 -2.74
N MET A 61 9.91 -1.93 -1.65
CA MET A 61 9.01 -3.07 -1.51
C MET A 61 7.74 -2.81 -2.32
N VAL A 62 7.28 -1.56 -2.29
CA VAL A 62 6.21 -1.06 -3.15
C VAL A 62 6.69 0.24 -3.79
N PRO A 63 7.00 0.24 -5.10
CA PRO A 63 7.43 1.44 -5.80
C PRO A 63 6.44 2.61 -5.64
N PRO A 64 6.90 3.87 -5.54
CA PRO A 64 6.03 5.04 -5.44
C PRO A 64 4.97 5.09 -6.54
N GLU A 65 5.30 4.64 -7.75
CA GLU A 65 4.43 4.62 -8.93
C GLU A 65 3.25 3.64 -8.78
N SER A 66 3.37 2.61 -7.95
CA SER A 66 2.31 1.62 -7.68
C SER A 66 1.68 1.76 -6.30
N SER A 67 2.23 2.59 -5.42
CA SER A 67 1.79 2.76 -4.03
C SER A 67 0.46 3.50 -3.87
N ASN A 68 0.11 4.37 -4.82
CA ASN A 68 -1.14 5.13 -4.80
C ASN A 68 -2.26 4.38 -5.54
N PRO A 69 -3.33 3.95 -4.86
CA PRO A 69 -4.43 3.23 -5.50
C PRO A 69 -5.37 4.11 -6.32
N GLY A 70 -5.14 5.43 -6.42
CA GLY A 70 -5.96 6.33 -7.26
C GLY A 70 -7.34 6.67 -6.67
N ILE A 71 -7.60 6.33 -5.40
CA ILE A 71 -8.86 6.63 -4.72
C ILE A 71 -8.65 7.02 -3.26
N GLY A 72 -9.40 8.04 -2.81
CA GLY A 72 -9.27 8.59 -1.46
C GLY A 72 -7.96 9.35 -1.23
N PRO A 73 -7.73 9.90 -0.03
CA PRO A 73 -6.46 10.50 0.32
C PRO A 73 -5.32 9.46 0.35
N PHE A 74 -4.20 9.82 -0.27
CA PHE A 74 -2.96 9.06 -0.24
C PHE A 74 -1.87 9.90 0.45
N VAL A 75 -1.20 9.32 1.44
CA VAL A 75 -0.14 9.99 2.20
C VAL A 75 1.18 9.26 1.96
N CYS A 76 2.14 9.97 1.35
CA CYS A 76 3.49 9.46 1.19
C CYS A 76 4.29 9.75 2.48
N LEU A 77 4.80 8.71 3.12
CA LEU A 77 5.45 8.78 4.43
C LEU A 77 6.98 8.71 4.30
N PRO A 78 7.75 9.47 5.08
CA PRO A 78 9.21 9.42 5.09
C PRO A 78 9.73 8.20 5.86
N VAL A 79 9.20 7.02 5.55
CA VAL A 79 9.55 5.74 6.19
C VAL A 79 9.69 4.66 5.13
N ASN A 80 10.30 3.54 5.51
CA ASN A 80 10.38 2.34 4.70
C ASN A 80 9.17 1.42 4.92
N HIS A 81 9.04 0.40 4.07
CA HIS A 81 7.91 -0.53 4.07
C HIS A 81 7.61 -1.13 5.44
N ILE A 82 8.66 -1.47 6.18
CA ILE A 82 8.57 -2.14 7.48
C ILE A 82 7.83 -1.25 8.48
N ASN A 83 7.92 0.07 8.33
CA ASN A 83 7.41 1.05 9.29
C ASN A 83 6.14 1.79 8.82
N THR A 84 5.75 1.67 7.54
CA THR A 84 4.57 2.36 6.95
C THR A 84 3.27 2.13 7.72
N CYS A 85 3.13 1.01 8.43
CA CYS A 85 1.95 0.64 9.21
C CYS A 85 2.19 0.59 10.73
N LYS A 86 3.28 1.19 11.22
CA LYS A 86 3.71 1.08 12.63
C LYS A 86 3.91 2.46 13.24
N PRO A 87 2.82 3.16 13.64
CA PRO A 87 2.96 4.44 14.33
C PRO A 87 3.78 4.27 15.61
N CYS A 88 4.68 5.21 15.91
CA CYS A 88 5.51 5.14 17.11
C CYS A 88 4.74 5.49 18.40
N ASP A 89 3.79 6.42 18.29
CA ASP A 89 2.96 6.92 19.39
C ASP A 89 1.66 7.54 18.83
N GLU A 90 0.87 8.18 19.70
CA GLU A 90 -0.37 8.82 19.29
C GLU A 90 -0.15 10.10 18.47
N ASP A 91 0.98 10.78 18.59
CA ASP A 91 1.28 12.01 17.84
C ASP A 91 1.79 11.71 16.42
N ASP A 92 2.12 10.44 16.12
CA ASP A 92 2.47 9.97 14.78
C ASP A 92 1.37 10.27 13.74
N CYS A 93 1.79 10.72 12.57
CA CYS A 93 0.90 11.06 11.47
C CYS A 93 0.02 9.87 11.02
N ILE A 94 0.53 8.64 11.04
CA ILE A 94 -0.22 7.43 10.69
C ILE A 94 -1.38 7.26 11.68
N TYR A 95 -1.09 7.41 12.97
CA TYR A 95 -2.08 7.28 14.03
C TYR A 95 -3.14 8.39 13.93
N GLN A 96 -2.73 9.66 13.88
CA GLN A 96 -3.66 10.79 13.85
C GLN A 96 -4.56 10.76 12.61
N ARG A 97 -4.00 10.46 11.43
CA ARG A 97 -4.78 10.37 10.18
C ARG A 97 -5.77 9.20 10.23
N SER A 98 -5.34 8.03 10.70
CA SER A 98 -6.21 6.86 10.82
C SER A 98 -7.33 7.09 11.84
N ARG A 99 -7.01 7.65 13.01
CA ARG A 99 -7.98 7.99 14.05
C ARG A 99 -9.00 9.01 13.58
N GLN A 100 -8.56 10.05 12.87
CA GLN A 100 -9.45 11.06 12.31
C GLN A 100 -10.37 10.45 11.24
N PHE A 101 -9.81 9.66 10.32
CA PHE A 101 -10.57 8.96 9.29
C PHE A 101 -11.68 8.06 9.88
N LEU A 102 -11.35 7.25 10.88
CA LEU A 102 -12.33 6.40 11.56
C LEU A 102 -13.42 7.20 12.29
N ARG A 103 -13.04 8.30 12.96
CA ARG A 103 -14.01 9.20 13.62
C ARG A 103 -15.01 9.79 12.63
N ASP A 104 -14.54 10.20 11.45
CA ASP A 104 -15.40 10.79 10.44
C ASP A 104 -16.36 9.76 9.84
N ILE A 105 -15.91 8.52 9.63
CA ILE A 105 -16.79 7.41 9.24
C ILE A 105 -17.86 7.15 10.30
N ILE A 106 -17.47 7.03 11.58
CA ILE A 106 -18.42 6.77 12.67
C ILE A 106 -19.45 7.90 12.78
N ARG A 107 -19.04 9.16 12.62
CA ARG A 107 -19.95 10.31 12.61
C ARG A 107 -20.92 10.25 11.43
N ALA A 108 -20.45 9.84 10.25
CA ALA A 108 -21.30 9.73 9.07
C ALA A 108 -22.36 8.62 9.21
N ILE A 109 -22.03 7.50 9.87
CA ILE A 109 -22.98 6.39 10.12
C ILE A 109 -24.04 6.76 11.17
N LYS A 110 -23.71 7.62 12.14
CA LYS A 110 -24.63 8.01 13.22
C LYS A 110 -25.60 9.14 12.84
N LYS A 111 -25.44 9.73 11.65
CA LYS A 111 -26.39 10.72 11.10
C LYS A 111 -27.49 10.00 10.35
#